data_AF-A0A8X7NXQ7-F1
#
_entry.id   AF-A0A8X7NXQ7-F1
#
_cell.length_a   1.000
_cell.length_b   1.000
_cell.length_c   1.000
_cell.angle_alpha   90.00
_cell.angle_beta   90.00
_cell.angle_gamma   90.00
#
_symmetry.space_group_name_H-M   'P 1'
#
loop_
_entity.id
_entity.type
_entity.pdbx_description
1 polymer ?
#
loop_
_entity_poly.entity_id
_entity_poly.type
_entity_poly.pdbx_seq_one_letter_code
_entity_poly.pdbx_strand_id
1 'polypeptide(L)'
;MKDQRWDKIGEVVDGPDGVADRSHHGGVQYDFVFDVDIGDGEPIRKLPYNRSDNPYDAADKWLLKENLPLAYRQQIVEFILQNSGQKDFNFNPSFRDPFTGANAYVPGQSSHAAATTAKPLYKHIPKRGVLVFDVAQYDGILKKMTEFNNTLRADPVHTDKSLTEVEVSRVGAMVKILKDTSHYHATSFADMDISLILKVLQAWPPAMMFPATDLVRMLVLHPHGASLLIKHVEGNNDLLLDLIKKVTEDSALPANLLTTVRVLVNLFKNPSFHYWLQRHHSQILDAFSNCYSSPNKNLQLAYSTLLLNYAVLLIEKRDREGQAQVLSAALQIAEEEAADVDSKFRSLVAIGSLMLEGLVKKIAIDFEVESIAKSAKASKEAKIVEVGADIDLVIRQP
;
A
#
# COMPACT_ATOMS: atom_id res chain seq x y z
N MET A 1 21.07 -7.19 18.43
CA MET A 1 20.63 -8.49 17.88
C MET A 1 19.50 -8.97 18.74
N LYS A 2 18.27 -8.75 18.30
CA LYS A 2 17.09 -9.44 18.80
C LYS A 2 16.67 -10.37 17.68
N ASP A 3 16.59 -11.65 18.01
CA ASP A 3 16.23 -12.74 17.12
C ASP A 3 14.95 -12.43 16.35
N GLN A 4 14.95 -12.72 15.04
CA GLN A 4 13.73 -12.82 14.24
C GLN A 4 12.99 -14.11 14.63
N ARG A 5 12.57 -14.18 15.89
CA ARG A 5 11.63 -15.21 16.33
C ARG A 5 10.23 -14.74 15.98
N TRP A 6 9.49 -15.58 15.27
CA TRP A 6 8.05 -15.51 15.24
C TRP A 6 7.53 -15.97 16.61
N ASP A 7 6.82 -15.09 17.32
CA ASP A 7 6.16 -15.45 18.59
C ASP A 7 4.81 -16.13 18.29
N LYS A 8 4.81 -17.45 18.48
CA LYS A 8 3.70 -18.43 18.56
C LYS A 8 2.96 -18.79 17.26
N ILE A 9 3.47 -19.82 16.59
CA ILE A 9 2.76 -20.61 15.58
C ILE A 9 1.71 -21.47 16.31
N GLY A 10 0.41 -21.21 16.07
CA GLY A 10 -0.76 -22.08 16.24
C GLY A 10 -0.85 -23.05 17.42
N GLU A 11 -2.00 -23.08 18.11
CA GLU A 11 -2.31 -24.12 19.10
C GLU A 11 -2.85 -25.38 18.41
N VAL A 12 -2.25 -26.53 18.73
CA VAL A 12 -2.74 -27.85 18.32
C VAL A 12 -4.02 -28.13 19.10
N VAL A 13 -5.16 -28.15 18.41
CA VAL A 13 -6.38 -28.74 18.99
C VAL A 13 -6.31 -30.24 18.74
N ASP A 14 -5.52 -30.94 19.55
CA ASP A 14 -5.58 -32.41 19.59
C ASP A 14 -6.81 -32.83 20.40
N GLY A 15 -7.71 -33.54 19.73
CA GLY A 15 -8.54 -34.53 20.39
C GLY A 15 -7.65 -35.69 20.87
N PRO A 16 -8.04 -36.38 21.96
CA PRO A 16 -7.15 -37.26 22.71
C PRO A 16 -6.72 -38.50 21.91
N ASP A 17 -5.54 -39.00 22.28
CA ASP A 17 -4.91 -40.25 21.86
C ASP A 17 -5.85 -41.32 21.24
N GLY A 18 -5.54 -41.70 20.00
CA GLY A 18 -5.87 -43.01 19.46
C GLY A 18 -6.93 -43.02 18.34
N VAL A 19 -6.50 -43.55 17.19
CA VAL A 19 -7.28 -43.90 15.98
C VAL A 19 -7.39 -42.76 14.95
N ALA A 20 -6.92 -43.08 13.74
CA ALA A 20 -6.82 -42.20 12.59
C ALA A 20 -8.16 -41.57 12.20
N ASP A 21 -8.33 -40.28 12.45
CA ASP A 21 -9.35 -39.47 11.80
C ASP A 21 -8.66 -38.52 10.82
N ARG A 22 -8.74 -38.86 9.53
CA ARG A 22 -8.11 -38.09 8.45
C ARG A 22 -8.97 -36.86 8.16
N SER A 23 -8.38 -35.68 8.30
CA SER A 23 -9.05 -34.40 8.10
C SER A 23 -9.47 -34.17 6.64
N HIS A 24 -10.68 -33.64 6.43
CA HIS A 24 -11.24 -33.36 5.11
C HIS A 24 -11.09 -31.87 4.76
N HIS A 25 -10.67 -31.56 3.53
CA HIS A 25 -10.64 -30.19 3.01
C HIS A 25 -11.09 -30.18 1.54
N GLY A 26 -12.11 -29.38 1.21
CA GLY A 26 -12.62 -29.28 -0.16
C GLY A 26 -13.18 -30.58 -0.73
N GLY A 27 -13.72 -31.47 0.11
CA GLY A 27 -14.25 -32.78 -0.30
C GLY A 27 -13.18 -33.86 -0.54
N VAL A 28 -11.90 -33.55 -0.32
CA VAL A 28 -10.77 -34.48 -0.42
C VAL A 28 -10.21 -34.77 0.96
N GLN A 29 -9.84 -36.03 1.20
CA GLN A 29 -9.27 -36.49 2.46
C GLN A 29 -7.74 -36.32 2.44
N TYR A 30 -7.17 -35.78 3.52
CA TYR A 30 -5.73 -35.57 3.69
C TYR A 30 -5.22 -36.18 4.99
N ASP A 31 -3.94 -36.53 5.06
CA ASP A 31 -3.32 -36.97 6.32
C ASP A 31 -3.26 -35.82 7.34
N PHE A 32 -3.08 -34.58 6.88
CA PHE A 32 -3.06 -33.38 7.70
C PHE A 32 -3.79 -32.22 6.99
N VAL A 33 -4.46 -31.39 7.79
CA VAL A 33 -4.96 -30.08 7.35
C VAL A 33 -4.56 -29.07 8.41
N PHE A 34 -3.48 -28.33 8.15
CA PHE A 34 -2.94 -27.39 9.11
C PHE A 34 -3.66 -26.04 9.05
N ASP A 35 -3.83 -25.40 10.21
CA ASP A 35 -4.26 -24.01 10.33
C ASP A 35 -3.04 -23.10 10.31
N VAL A 36 -2.95 -22.26 9.28
CA VAL A 36 -1.85 -21.33 9.04
C VAL A 36 -2.36 -19.91 9.23
N ASP A 37 -1.95 -19.29 10.33
CA ASP A 37 -2.11 -17.86 10.57
C ASP A 37 -1.00 -17.10 9.83
N ILE A 38 -1.40 -16.15 8.99
CA ILE A 38 -0.48 -15.33 8.19
C ILE A 38 -0.19 -13.96 8.82
N GLY A 39 -0.77 -13.66 9.99
CA GLY A 39 -0.61 -12.38 10.68
C GLY A 39 -1.51 -11.26 10.16
N ASP A 40 -1.35 -10.05 10.68
CA ASP A 40 -2.05 -8.82 10.29
C ASP A 40 -3.59 -8.82 10.41
N GLY A 41 -4.14 -9.74 11.21
CA GLY A 41 -5.60 -9.85 11.43
C GLY A 41 -6.34 -10.48 10.25
N GLU A 42 -5.61 -11.08 9.31
CA GLU A 42 -6.16 -11.87 8.21
C GLU A 42 -6.80 -13.18 8.71
N PRO A 43 -7.77 -13.75 7.97
CA PRO A 43 -8.34 -15.05 8.32
C PRO A 43 -7.30 -16.17 8.29
N ILE A 44 -7.40 -17.11 9.24
CA ILE A 44 -6.61 -18.35 9.27
C ILE A 44 -6.86 -19.15 7.98
N ARG A 45 -5.78 -19.60 7.33
CA ARG A 45 -5.82 -20.35 6.07
C ARG A 45 -5.51 -21.82 6.29
N LYS A 46 -6.19 -22.70 5.56
CA LYS A 46 -6.02 -24.16 5.67
C LYS A 46 -4.94 -24.65 4.68
N LEU A 47 -3.97 -25.43 5.16
CA LEU A 47 -2.93 -26.07 4.36
C LEU A 47 -3.12 -27.60 4.40
N PRO A 48 -3.72 -28.22 3.36
CA PRO A 48 -3.85 -29.66 3.27
C PRO A 48 -2.53 -30.33 2.82
N TYR A 49 -2.14 -31.42 3.47
CA TYR A 49 -0.87 -32.13 3.23
C TYR A 49 -0.98 -33.63 3.48
N ASN A 50 -0.44 -34.47 2.59
CA ASN A 50 -0.25 -35.91 2.83
C ASN A 50 1.19 -36.23 3.19
N ARG A 51 1.43 -37.25 4.03
CA ARG A 51 2.79 -37.70 4.38
C ARG A 51 3.61 -38.14 3.17
N SER A 52 2.93 -38.58 2.11
CA SER A 52 3.54 -39.00 0.83
C SER A 52 3.94 -37.84 -0.08
N ASP A 53 3.44 -36.63 0.18
CA ASP A 53 3.69 -35.47 -0.67
C ASP A 53 5.09 -34.89 -0.41
N ASN A 54 5.65 -34.20 -1.40
CA ASN A 54 6.87 -33.42 -1.21
C ASN A 54 6.52 -32.10 -0.48
N PRO A 55 7.10 -31.82 0.71
CA PRO A 55 6.86 -30.59 1.46
C PRO A 55 7.11 -29.31 0.66
N TYR A 56 8.13 -29.31 -0.21
CA TYR A 56 8.49 -28.16 -1.03
C TYR A 56 7.47 -27.87 -2.13
N ASP A 57 6.89 -28.92 -2.72
CA ASP A 57 5.86 -28.79 -3.75
C ASP A 57 4.51 -28.43 -3.13
N ALA A 58 4.21 -28.99 -1.95
CA ALA A 58 3.03 -28.62 -1.17
C ALA A 58 3.07 -27.15 -0.76
N ALA A 59 4.23 -26.66 -0.28
CA ALA A 59 4.43 -25.25 0.06
C ALA A 59 4.25 -24.32 -1.13
N ASP A 60 4.89 -24.62 -2.28
CA ASP A 60 4.77 -23.79 -3.49
C ASP A 60 3.32 -23.73 -4.01
N LYS A 61 2.65 -24.90 -4.12
CA LYS A 61 1.25 -24.96 -4.56
C LYS A 61 0.33 -24.19 -3.65
N TRP A 62 0.54 -24.29 -2.33
CA TRP A 62 -0.26 -23.59 -1.35
C TRP A 62 -0.03 -22.08 -1.41
N LEU A 63 1.23 -21.62 -1.45
CA LEU A 63 1.55 -20.18 -1.58
C LEU A 63 0.97 -19.57 -2.85
N LEU A 64 1.05 -20.26 -3.99
CA LEU A 64 0.47 -19.81 -5.25
C LEU A 64 -1.07 -19.76 -5.18
N LYS A 65 -1.71 -20.79 -4.62
CA LYS A 65 -3.17 -20.86 -4.48
C LYS A 65 -3.70 -19.73 -3.58
N GLU A 66 -2.97 -19.43 -2.51
CA GLU A 66 -3.31 -18.41 -1.52
C GLU A 66 -2.86 -16.99 -1.94
N ASN A 67 -2.23 -16.86 -3.12
CA ASN A 67 -1.67 -15.60 -3.64
C ASN A 67 -0.67 -14.94 -2.67
N LEU A 68 0.17 -15.76 -2.03
CA LEU A 68 1.20 -15.36 -1.08
C LEU A 68 2.60 -15.36 -1.74
N PRO A 69 3.53 -14.47 -1.32
CA PRO A 69 4.88 -14.43 -1.88
C PRO A 69 5.67 -15.74 -1.73
N LEU A 70 6.33 -16.20 -2.79
CA LEU A 70 7.20 -17.40 -2.78
C LEU A 70 8.41 -17.29 -1.83
N ALA A 71 8.73 -16.09 -1.35
CA ALA A 71 9.76 -15.88 -0.34
C ALA A 71 9.46 -16.63 0.98
N TYR A 72 8.19 -16.92 1.27
CA TYR A 72 7.78 -17.69 2.45
C TYR A 72 7.94 -19.21 2.30
N ARG A 73 8.38 -19.70 1.13
CA ARG A 73 8.50 -21.15 0.84
C ARG A 73 9.22 -21.90 1.94
N GLN A 74 10.39 -21.41 2.34
CA GLN A 74 11.23 -22.11 3.33
C GLN A 74 10.55 -22.21 4.70
N GLN A 75 9.87 -21.15 5.14
CA GLN A 75 9.13 -21.12 6.40
C GLN A 75 7.94 -22.09 6.38
N ILE A 76 7.21 -22.16 5.26
CA ILE A 76 6.08 -23.09 5.10
C ILE A 76 6.57 -24.55 5.05
N VAL A 77 7.70 -24.81 4.41
CA VAL A 77 8.32 -26.15 4.40
C VAL A 77 8.70 -26.57 5.82
N GLU A 78 9.39 -25.70 6.57
CA GLU A 78 9.76 -25.96 7.96
C GLU A 78 8.53 -26.21 8.83
N PHE A 79 7.47 -25.41 8.63
CA PHE A 79 6.19 -25.61 9.30
C PHE A 79 5.56 -26.97 8.97
N ILE A 80 5.52 -27.39 7.71
CA ILE A 80 4.99 -28.70 7.29
C ILE A 80 5.81 -29.82 7.95
N LEU A 81 7.14 -29.76 7.87
CA LEU A 81 8.02 -30.80 8.41
C LEU A 81 7.92 -30.91 9.93
N GLN A 82 7.83 -29.77 10.63
CA GLN A 82 7.68 -29.73 12.08
C GLN A 82 6.36 -30.33 12.53
N ASN A 83 5.24 -29.97 11.88
CA ASN A 83 3.90 -30.37 12.31
C ASN A 83 3.44 -31.73 11.75
N SER A 84 4.07 -32.24 10.70
CA SER A 84 3.83 -33.60 10.19
C SER A 84 4.66 -34.68 10.91
N GLY A 85 5.59 -34.29 11.78
CA GLY A 85 6.54 -35.19 12.44
C GLY A 85 7.67 -35.71 11.54
N GLN A 86 7.84 -35.14 10.34
CA GLN A 86 8.87 -35.52 9.36
C GLN A 86 10.17 -34.73 9.53
N LYS A 87 10.67 -34.59 10.78
CA LYS A 87 11.87 -33.79 11.08
C LYS A 87 13.14 -34.24 10.35
N ASP A 88 13.21 -35.52 9.96
CA ASP A 88 14.30 -36.12 9.19
C ASP A 88 13.86 -36.45 7.75
N PHE A 89 13.29 -35.48 7.05
CA PHE A 89 12.91 -35.65 5.64
C PHE A 89 14.17 -35.79 4.77
N ASN A 90 14.49 -37.03 4.39
CA ASN A 90 15.55 -37.31 3.44
C ASN A 90 15.04 -37.09 2.01
N PHE A 91 15.46 -35.96 1.43
CA PHE A 91 15.22 -35.66 0.02
C PHE A 91 15.79 -36.77 -0.86
N ASN A 92 14.99 -37.31 -1.78
CA ASN A 92 15.51 -38.23 -2.80
C ASN A 92 16.01 -37.41 -3.99
N PRO A 93 17.33 -37.25 -4.19
CA PRO A 93 17.90 -36.39 -5.23
C PRO A 93 17.66 -36.88 -6.66
N SER A 94 17.07 -38.07 -6.83
CA SER A 94 16.71 -38.62 -8.14
C SER A 94 15.33 -38.22 -8.64
N PHE A 95 14.50 -37.55 -7.82
CA PHE A 95 13.21 -37.03 -8.26
C PHE A 95 13.37 -35.73 -9.05
N ARG A 96 13.00 -35.75 -10.33
CA ARG A 96 12.95 -34.57 -11.21
C ARG A 96 11.50 -34.31 -11.60
N ASP A 97 10.95 -33.20 -11.14
CA ASP A 97 9.60 -32.79 -11.54
C ASP A 97 9.60 -32.31 -13.01
N PRO A 98 8.69 -32.84 -13.86
CA PRO A 98 8.57 -32.45 -15.27
C PRO A 98 8.39 -30.95 -15.55
N PHE A 99 7.95 -30.15 -14.59
CA PHE A 99 7.72 -28.71 -14.79
C PHE A 99 8.96 -27.82 -14.54
N THR A 100 9.98 -28.29 -13.82
CA THR A 100 11.17 -27.47 -13.44
C THR A 100 12.51 -27.98 -13.96
N GLY A 101 12.59 -29.24 -14.43
CA GLY A 101 13.78 -29.78 -15.07
C GLY A 101 15.05 -29.72 -14.21
N ALA A 102 16.21 -29.57 -14.84
CA ALA A 102 17.53 -29.59 -14.16
C ALA A 102 17.81 -28.37 -13.24
N ASN A 103 16.88 -27.41 -13.14
CA ASN A 103 16.99 -26.21 -12.30
C ASN A 103 16.23 -26.33 -10.97
N ALA A 104 15.79 -27.54 -10.60
CA ALA A 104 15.19 -27.78 -9.29
C ALA A 104 16.21 -27.50 -8.17
N TYR A 105 15.78 -26.77 -7.14
CA TYR A 105 16.59 -26.52 -5.96
C TYR A 105 16.83 -27.83 -5.19
N VAL A 106 18.11 -28.19 -4.98
CA VAL A 106 18.52 -29.37 -4.21
C VAL A 106 19.21 -28.92 -2.91
N PRO A 107 18.63 -29.19 -1.73
CA PRO A 107 19.26 -28.85 -0.45
C PRO A 107 20.61 -29.59 -0.28
N GLY A 108 21.69 -28.84 0.01
CA GLY A 108 23.00 -29.40 0.39
C GLY A 108 24.07 -29.48 -0.71
N GLN A 109 23.75 -29.19 -1.97
CA GLN A 109 24.77 -29.04 -3.02
C GLN A 109 25.32 -27.61 -3.05
N SER A 110 26.64 -27.47 -2.94
CA SER A 110 27.34 -26.23 -3.23
C SER A 110 27.15 -25.88 -4.70
N SER A 111 26.34 -24.85 -4.96
CA SER A 111 26.16 -24.29 -6.27
C SER A 111 27.51 -23.78 -6.79
N HIS A 112 28.06 -24.42 -7.82
CA HIS A 112 29.07 -23.81 -8.69
C HIS A 112 28.40 -22.71 -9.52
N ALA A 113 27.94 -21.66 -8.83
CA ALA A 113 27.65 -20.39 -9.46
C ALA A 113 29.00 -19.70 -9.67
N ALA A 114 29.32 -19.38 -10.92
CA ALA A 114 30.33 -18.37 -11.21
C ALA A 114 30.05 -17.16 -10.29
N ALA A 115 31.09 -16.62 -9.65
CA ALA A 115 30.99 -15.55 -8.67
C ALA A 115 30.37 -14.28 -9.27
N THR A 116 29.05 -14.24 -9.40
CA THR A 116 28.28 -13.01 -9.45
C THR A 116 28.31 -12.47 -8.03
N THR A 117 28.95 -11.32 -7.86
CA THR A 117 28.92 -10.52 -6.63
C THR A 117 27.53 -10.58 -6.00
N ALA A 118 27.43 -11.09 -4.77
CA ALA A 118 26.17 -11.14 -4.06
C ALA A 118 25.62 -9.70 -3.98
N LYS A 119 24.52 -9.41 -4.68
CA LYS A 119 23.83 -8.12 -4.53
C LYS A 119 23.50 -7.94 -3.05
N PRO A 120 23.79 -6.78 -2.45
CA PRO A 120 23.42 -6.54 -1.06
C PRO A 120 21.93 -6.78 -0.87
N LEU A 121 21.58 -7.59 0.13
CA LEU A 121 20.20 -7.79 0.52
C LEU A 121 19.76 -6.58 1.33
N TYR A 122 18.84 -5.80 0.77
CA TYR A 122 18.20 -4.68 1.44
C TYR A 122 16.90 -5.16 2.08
N LYS A 123 16.58 -4.67 3.29
CA LYS A 123 15.38 -5.11 4.01
C LYS A 123 14.11 -4.38 3.55
N HIS A 124 14.21 -3.08 3.29
CA HIS A 124 13.07 -2.18 3.07
C HIS A 124 13.03 -1.54 1.70
N ILE A 125 14.16 -1.49 0.98
CA ILE A 125 14.29 -0.86 -0.34
C ILE A 125 14.70 -1.86 -1.42
N PRO A 126 14.37 -1.62 -2.70
CA PRO A 126 13.50 -0.56 -3.17
C PRO A 126 12.04 -0.90 -2.88
N LYS A 127 11.20 0.11 -2.66
CA LYS A 127 9.76 -0.06 -2.57
C LYS A 127 9.22 -0.57 -3.91
N ARG A 128 8.39 -1.61 -3.84
CA ARG A 128 7.60 -2.12 -4.97
C ARG A 128 6.11 -1.90 -4.72
N GLY A 129 5.39 -1.57 -5.79
CA GLY A 129 3.96 -1.30 -5.74
C GLY A 129 3.61 -0.03 -4.95
N VAL A 130 2.32 0.24 -4.86
CA VAL A 130 1.77 1.48 -4.31
C VAL A 130 1.08 1.22 -2.97
N LEU A 131 1.06 2.22 -2.11
CA LEU A 131 0.25 2.25 -0.89
C LEU A 131 -1.07 2.99 -1.15
N VAL A 132 -2.12 2.63 -0.42
CA VAL A 132 -3.46 3.24 -0.54
C VAL A 132 -4.06 3.49 0.84
N PHE A 133 -5.05 4.37 0.88
CA PHE A 133 -5.95 4.60 2.01
C PHE A 133 -7.34 4.09 1.66
N ASP A 134 -7.59 2.81 1.91
CA ASP A 134 -8.80 2.06 1.51
C ASP A 134 -9.80 1.82 2.66
N VAL A 135 -9.48 2.25 3.89
CA VAL A 135 -10.40 2.19 5.03
C VAL A 135 -11.22 3.47 5.12
N ALA A 136 -12.56 3.33 5.13
CA ALA A 136 -13.51 4.43 5.20
C ALA A 136 -14.61 4.22 6.25
N GLN A 137 -14.95 5.30 6.97
CA GLN A 137 -16.11 5.33 7.88
C GLN A 137 -17.36 5.78 7.12
N TYR A 138 -17.85 4.93 6.21
CA TYR A 138 -18.94 5.25 5.27
C TYR A 138 -20.17 5.87 5.93
N ASP A 139 -20.62 5.30 7.05
CA ASP A 139 -21.80 5.79 7.77
C ASP A 139 -21.53 7.18 8.39
N GLY A 140 -20.29 7.43 8.83
CA GLY A 140 -19.83 8.73 9.31
C GLY A 140 -19.75 9.78 8.20
N ILE A 141 -19.25 9.41 7.02
CA ILE A 141 -19.20 10.28 5.83
C ILE A 141 -20.62 10.70 5.44
N LEU A 142 -21.53 9.73 5.30
CA LEU A 142 -22.92 9.99 4.91
C LEU A 142 -23.65 10.85 5.96
N LYS A 143 -23.44 10.58 7.25
CA LYS A 143 -23.97 11.40 8.35
C LYS A 143 -23.49 12.84 8.23
N LYS A 144 -22.19 13.06 7.98
CA LYS A 144 -21.63 14.41 7.92
C LYS A 144 -22.08 15.17 6.68
N MET A 145 -22.18 14.51 5.53
CA MET A 145 -22.79 15.10 4.33
C MET A 145 -24.23 15.51 4.58
N THR A 146 -25.03 14.66 5.25
CA THR A 146 -26.43 14.96 5.58
C THR A 146 -26.54 16.17 6.52
N GLU A 147 -25.69 16.22 7.55
CA GLU A 147 -25.62 17.35 8.49
C GLU A 147 -25.30 18.66 7.77
N PHE A 148 -24.24 18.69 6.96
CA PHE A 148 -23.87 19.88 6.18
C PHE A 148 -24.94 20.27 5.16
N ASN A 149 -25.57 19.30 4.52
CA ASN A 149 -26.66 19.57 3.60
C ASN A 149 -27.84 20.28 4.27
N ASN A 150 -28.23 19.81 5.47
CA ASN A 150 -29.31 20.42 6.24
C ASN A 150 -28.94 21.84 6.70
N THR A 151 -27.68 22.06 7.10
CA THR A 151 -27.17 23.40 7.44
C THR A 151 -27.25 24.34 6.25
N LEU A 152 -26.80 23.91 5.06
CA LEU A 152 -26.87 24.72 3.83
C LEU A 152 -28.32 25.03 3.44
N ARG A 153 -29.22 24.05 3.56
CA ARG A 153 -30.65 24.21 3.25
C ARG A 153 -31.37 25.17 4.21
N ALA A 154 -30.92 25.26 5.46
CA ALA A 154 -31.45 26.18 6.45
C ALA A 154 -30.84 27.59 6.33
N ASP A 155 -29.74 27.75 5.60
CA ASP A 155 -29.05 29.03 5.39
C ASP A 155 -29.59 29.76 4.15
N PRO A 156 -30.27 30.92 4.30
CA PRO A 156 -30.80 31.67 3.16
C PRO A 156 -29.75 32.10 2.13
N VAL A 157 -28.48 32.20 2.52
CA VAL A 157 -27.37 32.62 1.63
C VAL A 157 -26.84 31.46 0.79
N HIS A 158 -26.92 30.23 1.31
CA HIS A 158 -26.28 29.05 0.71
C HIS A 158 -27.27 27.92 0.36
N THR A 159 -28.58 28.18 0.44
CA THR A 159 -29.63 27.22 0.13
C THR A 159 -29.52 26.65 -1.28
N ASP A 160 -29.07 27.45 -2.26
CA ASP A 160 -28.84 27.07 -3.64
C ASP A 160 -27.74 25.99 -3.81
N LYS A 161 -26.85 25.86 -2.82
CA LYS A 161 -25.77 24.86 -2.79
C LYS A 161 -26.19 23.54 -2.14
N SER A 162 -27.36 23.50 -1.51
CA SER A 162 -27.87 22.27 -0.89
C SER A 162 -28.26 21.23 -1.94
N LEU A 163 -28.11 19.96 -1.56
CA LEU A 163 -28.57 18.80 -2.30
C LEU A 163 -30.08 18.62 -2.12
N THR A 164 -30.73 18.30 -3.22
CA THR A 164 -32.12 17.82 -3.26
C THR A 164 -32.25 16.43 -2.61
N GLU A 165 -33.47 16.03 -2.24
CA GLU A 165 -33.72 14.69 -1.68
C GLU A 165 -33.30 13.55 -2.64
N VAL A 166 -33.42 13.78 -3.95
CA VAL A 166 -32.98 12.84 -4.98
C VAL A 166 -31.46 12.73 -5.00
N GLU A 167 -30.74 13.84 -4.91
CA GLU A 167 -29.28 13.85 -4.85
C GLU A 167 -28.76 13.21 -3.55
N VAL A 168 -29.39 13.48 -2.40
CA VAL A 168 -29.04 12.82 -1.12
C VAL A 168 -29.24 11.30 -1.24
N SER A 169 -30.37 10.87 -1.79
CA SER A 169 -30.64 9.44 -2.04
C SER A 169 -29.61 8.82 -2.97
N ARG A 170 -29.15 9.57 -3.98
CA ARG A 170 -28.11 9.11 -4.91
C ARG A 170 -26.76 8.98 -4.24
N VAL A 171 -26.34 9.94 -3.41
CA VAL A 171 -25.12 9.81 -2.58
C VAL A 171 -25.20 8.55 -1.70
N GLY A 172 -26.36 8.28 -1.10
CA GLY A 172 -26.59 7.05 -0.35
C GLY A 172 -26.42 5.77 -1.19
N ALA A 173 -26.87 5.76 -2.45
CA ALA A 173 -26.65 4.64 -3.37
C ALA A 173 -25.17 4.48 -3.74
N MET A 174 -24.44 5.58 -3.97
CA MET A 174 -23.00 5.55 -4.23
C MET A 174 -22.24 4.95 -3.04
N VAL A 175 -22.58 5.36 -1.82
CA VAL A 175 -21.97 4.82 -0.60
C VAL A 175 -22.22 3.32 -0.46
N LYS A 176 -23.42 2.82 -0.81
CA LYS A 176 -23.70 1.37 -0.81
C LYS A 176 -22.78 0.61 -1.78
N ILE A 177 -22.58 1.14 -2.99
CA ILE A 177 -21.64 0.56 -3.96
C ILE A 177 -20.22 0.54 -3.37
N LEU A 178 -19.76 1.67 -2.82
CA LEU A 178 -18.39 1.79 -2.29
C LEU A 178 -18.15 0.94 -1.03
N LYS A 179 -19.19 0.61 -0.25
CA LYS A 179 -19.10 -0.24 0.94
C LYS A 179 -18.92 -1.71 0.58
N ASP A 180 -19.39 -2.13 -0.60
CA ASP A 180 -19.31 -3.51 -1.07
C ASP A 180 -18.10 -3.73 -2.00
N THR A 181 -16.90 -3.64 -1.41
CA THR A 181 -15.62 -3.75 -2.13
C THR A 181 -15.46 -5.09 -2.86
N SER A 182 -16.09 -6.15 -2.35
CA SER A 182 -16.05 -7.49 -2.95
C SER A 182 -16.70 -7.56 -4.34
N HIS A 183 -17.67 -6.68 -4.62
CA HIS A 183 -18.42 -6.65 -5.88
C HIS A 183 -18.03 -5.52 -6.83
N TYR A 184 -16.88 -4.85 -6.61
CA TYR A 184 -16.40 -3.79 -7.51
C TYR A 184 -16.27 -4.21 -9.00
N HIS A 185 -16.14 -5.51 -9.25
CA HIS A 185 -16.09 -6.09 -10.60
C HIS A 185 -17.48 -6.22 -11.26
N ALA A 186 -18.56 -6.06 -10.50
CA ALA A 186 -19.95 -6.24 -10.93
C ALA A 186 -20.83 -4.99 -10.71
N THR A 187 -20.29 -3.94 -10.09
CA THR A 187 -20.98 -2.67 -9.85
C THR A 187 -20.47 -1.55 -10.75
N SER A 188 -21.33 -0.55 -11.00
CA SER A 188 -21.00 0.60 -11.84
C SER A 188 -21.70 1.86 -11.35
N PHE A 189 -21.02 2.99 -11.47
CA PHE A 189 -21.59 4.33 -11.31
C PHE A 189 -22.18 4.86 -12.63
N ALA A 190 -23.13 5.79 -12.54
CA ALA A 190 -23.58 6.60 -13.67
C ALA A 190 -22.74 7.88 -13.80
N ASP A 191 -22.65 8.49 -15.00
CA ASP A 191 -21.94 9.76 -15.18
C ASP A 191 -22.54 10.89 -14.31
N MET A 192 -23.84 10.83 -14.02
CA MET A 192 -24.51 11.78 -13.12
C MET A 192 -24.01 11.66 -11.66
N ASP A 193 -23.54 10.48 -11.24
CA ASP A 193 -23.04 10.25 -9.88
C ASP A 193 -21.72 10.99 -9.69
N ILE A 194 -20.85 10.95 -10.71
CA ILE A 194 -19.58 11.67 -10.71
C ILE A 194 -19.82 13.17 -10.78
N SER A 195 -20.72 13.60 -11.68
CA SER A 195 -21.11 15.00 -11.81
C SER A 195 -21.68 15.57 -10.51
N LEU A 196 -22.45 14.78 -9.76
CA LEU A 196 -23.01 15.16 -8.46
C LEU A 196 -21.92 15.39 -7.41
N ILE A 197 -20.96 14.47 -7.27
CA ILE A 197 -19.86 14.64 -6.29
C ILE A 197 -18.97 15.83 -6.68
N LEU A 198 -18.68 16.02 -7.96
CA LEU A 198 -17.92 17.16 -8.44
C LEU A 198 -18.65 18.49 -8.17
N LYS A 199 -19.97 18.54 -8.40
CA LYS A 199 -20.82 19.69 -8.03
C LYS A 199 -20.67 20.01 -6.54
N VAL A 200 -20.69 19.01 -5.66
CA VAL A 200 -20.50 19.22 -4.21
C VAL A 200 -19.12 19.83 -3.92
N LEU A 201 -18.06 19.27 -4.50
CA LEU A 201 -16.69 19.78 -4.30
C LEU A 201 -16.51 21.22 -4.77
N GLN A 202 -17.18 21.61 -5.84
CA GLN A 202 -17.13 22.97 -6.39
C GLN A 202 -17.99 23.94 -5.57
N ALA A 203 -19.24 23.57 -5.29
CA ALA A 203 -20.25 24.48 -4.75
C ALA A 203 -20.17 24.66 -3.23
N TRP A 204 -19.88 23.59 -2.48
CA TRP A 204 -19.91 23.65 -1.02
C TRP A 204 -18.80 24.55 -0.46
N PRO A 205 -19.08 25.27 0.65
CA PRO A 205 -18.05 26.02 1.37
C PRO A 205 -16.86 25.12 1.76
N PRO A 206 -15.62 25.65 1.79
CA PRO A 206 -14.44 24.85 2.10
C PRO A 206 -14.55 24.07 3.41
N ALA A 207 -15.19 24.62 4.45
CA ALA A 207 -15.38 23.96 5.73
C ALA A 207 -16.28 22.70 5.67
N MET A 208 -17.03 22.52 4.58
CA MET A 208 -18.04 21.47 4.44
C MET A 208 -17.72 20.41 3.39
N MET A 209 -16.72 20.62 2.53
CA MET A 209 -16.49 19.75 1.36
C MET A 209 -15.75 18.44 1.65
N PHE A 210 -14.97 18.36 2.74
CA PHE A 210 -14.12 17.19 3.04
C PHE A 210 -14.84 15.83 3.02
N PRO A 211 -16.12 15.66 3.42
CA PRO A 211 -16.77 14.36 3.34
C PRO A 211 -16.96 13.89 1.88
N ALA A 212 -17.23 14.82 0.96
CA ALA A 212 -17.30 14.51 -0.46
C ALA A 212 -15.92 14.15 -1.03
N THR A 213 -14.86 14.85 -0.60
CA THR A 213 -13.49 14.48 -0.96
C THR A 213 -13.13 13.09 -0.45
N ASP A 214 -13.59 12.72 0.75
CA ASP A 214 -13.36 11.39 1.34
C ASP A 214 -14.15 10.27 0.62
N LEU A 215 -15.28 10.60 -0.03
CA LEU A 215 -15.95 9.71 -0.99
C LEU A 215 -15.15 9.56 -2.28
N VAL A 216 -14.61 10.65 -2.84
CA VAL A 216 -13.76 10.58 -4.05
C VAL A 216 -12.55 9.67 -3.81
N ARG A 217 -11.95 9.72 -2.61
CA ARG A 217 -10.85 8.83 -2.22
C ARG A 217 -11.22 7.35 -2.39
N MET A 218 -12.44 6.96 -2.04
CA MET A 218 -12.90 5.57 -2.21
C MET A 218 -13.35 5.28 -3.64
N LEU A 219 -13.95 6.28 -4.31
CA LEU A 219 -14.37 6.19 -5.71
C LEU A 219 -13.21 5.84 -6.64
N VAL A 220 -12.04 6.43 -6.46
CA VAL A 220 -10.86 6.18 -7.32
C VAL A 220 -10.27 4.78 -7.15
N LEU A 221 -10.63 4.06 -6.09
CA LEU A 221 -10.28 2.65 -5.92
C LEU A 221 -11.26 1.71 -6.65
N HIS A 222 -12.45 2.19 -7.00
CA HIS A 222 -13.40 1.41 -7.80
C HIS A 222 -13.05 1.54 -9.30
N PRO A 223 -12.84 0.43 -10.05
CA PRO A 223 -12.42 0.49 -11.45
C PRO A 223 -13.32 1.35 -12.35
N HIS A 224 -14.65 1.13 -12.32
CA HIS A 224 -15.58 1.97 -13.08
C HIS A 224 -15.59 3.44 -12.60
N GLY A 225 -15.63 3.69 -11.28
CA GLY A 225 -15.59 5.05 -10.72
C GLY A 225 -14.36 5.84 -11.17
N ALA A 226 -13.18 5.23 -11.12
CA ALA A 226 -11.94 5.79 -11.64
C ALA A 226 -12.02 6.09 -13.16
N SER A 227 -12.57 5.17 -13.95
CA SER A 227 -12.73 5.34 -15.40
C SER A 227 -13.68 6.47 -15.81
N LEU A 228 -14.61 6.84 -14.92
CA LEU A 228 -15.47 8.00 -15.13
C LEU A 228 -14.81 9.28 -14.64
N LEU A 229 -14.13 9.25 -13.48
CA LEU A 229 -13.47 10.43 -12.92
C LEU A 229 -12.36 10.97 -13.84
N ILE A 230 -11.58 10.09 -14.47
CA ILE A 230 -10.49 10.52 -15.38
C ILE A 230 -10.98 11.42 -16.52
N LYS A 231 -12.24 11.26 -16.97
CA LYS A 231 -12.85 12.11 -18.01
C LYS A 231 -12.99 13.58 -17.58
N HIS A 232 -12.89 13.86 -16.28
CA HIS A 232 -13.00 15.19 -15.69
C HIS A 232 -11.64 15.79 -15.29
N VAL A 233 -10.54 15.13 -15.64
CA VAL A 233 -9.16 15.60 -15.35
C VAL A 233 -8.32 15.70 -16.63
N GLU A 234 -8.88 15.31 -17.77
CA GLU A 234 -8.26 15.46 -19.09
C GLU A 234 -8.85 16.66 -19.84
N GLY A 235 -7.99 17.52 -20.40
CA GLY A 235 -8.39 18.68 -21.22
C GLY A 235 -8.26 20.03 -20.52
N ASN A 236 -9.11 20.99 -20.90
CA ASN A 236 -9.04 22.38 -20.40
C ASN A 236 -9.73 22.62 -19.05
N ASN A 237 -10.45 21.63 -18.51
CA ASN A 237 -11.16 21.72 -17.22
C ASN A 237 -10.67 20.59 -16.29
N ASP A 238 -9.50 20.77 -15.71
CA ASP A 238 -8.90 19.81 -14.78
C ASP A 238 -9.42 20.04 -13.35
N LEU A 239 -10.48 19.29 -13.01
CA LEU A 239 -11.15 19.49 -11.72
C LEU A 239 -10.32 19.03 -10.52
N LEU A 240 -9.31 18.17 -10.72
CA LEU A 240 -8.42 17.77 -9.62
C LEU A 240 -7.40 18.88 -9.35
N LEU A 241 -6.85 19.53 -10.37
CA LEU A 241 -6.00 20.72 -10.17
C LEU A 241 -6.80 21.87 -9.55
N ASP A 242 -8.02 22.12 -10.00
CA ASP A 242 -8.90 23.13 -9.39
C ASP A 242 -9.19 22.81 -7.92
N LEU A 243 -9.41 21.53 -7.59
CA LEU A 243 -9.57 21.07 -6.22
C LEU A 243 -8.29 21.32 -5.40
N ILE A 244 -7.12 20.95 -5.92
CA ILE A 244 -5.82 21.17 -5.25
C ILE A 244 -5.68 22.66 -4.94
N LYS A 245 -5.84 23.52 -5.95
CA LYS A 245 -5.76 24.97 -5.79
C LYS A 245 -6.73 25.48 -4.71
N LYS A 246 -7.99 25.04 -4.75
CA LYS A 246 -9.00 25.43 -3.75
C LYS A 246 -8.60 25.03 -2.32
N VAL A 247 -7.99 23.86 -2.12
CA VAL A 247 -7.63 23.37 -0.77
C VAL A 247 -6.27 23.85 -0.28
N THR A 248 -5.40 24.35 -1.16
CA THR A 248 -4.06 24.83 -0.77
C THR A 248 -3.94 26.35 -0.76
N GLU A 249 -4.58 27.06 -1.71
CA GLU A 249 -4.49 28.51 -1.86
C GLU A 249 -5.68 29.23 -1.23
N ASP A 250 -6.92 28.78 -1.51
CA ASP A 250 -8.12 29.50 -1.05
C ASP A 250 -8.44 29.19 0.43
N SER A 251 -8.26 27.94 0.86
CA SER A 251 -8.63 27.51 2.21
C SER A 251 -7.91 26.24 2.65
N ALA A 252 -6.72 26.42 3.25
CA ALA A 252 -5.84 25.37 3.77
C ALA A 252 -6.35 24.71 5.07
N LEU A 253 -7.60 24.25 5.08
CA LEU A 253 -8.20 23.55 6.22
C LEU A 253 -7.59 22.14 6.37
N PRO A 254 -7.16 21.73 7.58
CA PRO A 254 -6.48 20.44 7.78
C PRO A 254 -7.26 19.22 7.28
N ALA A 255 -8.60 19.24 7.39
CA ALA A 255 -9.45 18.15 6.90
C ALA A 255 -9.40 18.04 5.37
N ASN A 256 -9.47 19.17 4.65
CA ASN A 256 -9.42 19.21 3.19
C ASN A 256 -8.05 18.78 2.67
N LEU A 257 -6.97 19.28 3.28
CA LEU A 257 -5.61 18.86 2.95
C LEU A 257 -5.46 17.35 3.10
N LEU A 258 -5.86 16.79 4.26
CA LEU A 258 -5.77 15.36 4.54
C LEU A 258 -6.56 14.53 3.52
N THR A 259 -7.84 14.84 3.30
CA THR A 259 -8.67 14.05 2.38
C THR A 259 -8.16 14.17 0.94
N THR A 260 -7.66 15.34 0.52
CA THR A 260 -7.16 15.55 -0.84
C THR A 260 -5.85 14.82 -1.08
N VAL A 261 -4.89 14.87 -0.15
CA VAL A 261 -3.65 14.07 -0.24
C VAL A 261 -3.98 12.58 -0.30
N ARG A 262 -4.98 12.10 0.44
CA ARG A 262 -5.43 10.70 0.36
C ARG A 262 -6.08 10.34 -0.97
N VAL A 263 -6.83 11.26 -1.60
CA VAL A 263 -7.31 11.07 -2.99
C VAL A 263 -6.10 10.88 -3.90
N LEU A 264 -5.13 11.80 -3.86
CA LEU A 264 -3.93 11.76 -4.70
C LEU A 264 -3.14 10.46 -4.52
N VAL A 265 -2.98 9.99 -3.29
CA VAL A 265 -2.34 8.69 -2.98
C VAL A 265 -3.09 7.54 -3.66
N ASN A 266 -4.42 7.52 -3.59
CA ASN A 266 -5.22 6.44 -4.15
C ASN A 266 -5.26 6.46 -5.68
N LEU A 267 -5.04 7.60 -6.35
CA LEU A 267 -4.95 7.68 -7.81
C LEU A 267 -3.85 6.74 -8.36
N PHE A 268 -2.76 6.54 -7.63
CA PHE A 268 -1.67 5.65 -8.04
C PHE A 268 -2.11 4.19 -8.22
N LYS A 269 -3.22 3.77 -7.59
CA LYS A 269 -3.74 2.41 -7.73
C LYS A 269 -4.26 2.13 -9.14
N ASN A 270 -4.72 3.17 -9.86
CA ASN A 270 -5.25 3.03 -11.21
C ASN A 270 -4.27 3.60 -12.25
N PRO A 271 -3.73 2.76 -13.16
CA PRO A 271 -2.79 3.20 -14.19
C PRO A 271 -3.27 4.34 -15.09
N SER A 272 -4.59 4.54 -15.24
CA SER A 272 -5.12 5.65 -16.05
C SER A 272 -4.68 7.03 -15.55
N PHE A 273 -4.42 7.18 -14.24
CA PHE A 273 -3.95 8.45 -13.67
C PHE A 273 -2.44 8.62 -13.70
N HIS A 274 -1.64 7.60 -14.07
CA HIS A 274 -0.18 7.67 -13.97
C HIS A 274 0.42 8.77 -14.83
N TYR A 275 -0.11 8.96 -16.04
CA TYR A 275 0.33 10.05 -16.92
C TYR A 275 0.01 11.42 -16.33
N TRP A 276 -1.20 11.59 -15.79
CA TRP A 276 -1.62 12.82 -15.13
C TRP A 276 -0.77 13.13 -13.89
N LEU A 277 -0.56 12.13 -13.02
CA LEU A 277 0.28 12.24 -11.82
C LEU A 277 1.71 12.64 -12.17
N GLN A 278 2.29 12.03 -13.21
CA GLN A 278 3.61 12.40 -13.71
C GLN A 278 3.60 13.83 -14.23
N ARG A 279 2.70 14.17 -15.16
CA ARG A 279 2.64 15.51 -15.77
C ARG A 279 2.52 16.64 -14.74
N HIS A 280 1.79 16.40 -13.65
CA HIS A 280 1.49 17.40 -12.64
C HIS A 280 2.30 17.24 -11.34
N HIS A 281 3.36 16.42 -11.33
CA HIS A 281 4.13 16.13 -10.11
C HIS A 281 4.61 17.40 -9.42
N SER A 282 5.15 18.38 -10.15
CA SER A 282 5.69 19.62 -9.56
C SER A 282 4.59 20.42 -8.88
N GLN A 283 3.49 20.67 -9.60
CA GLN A 283 2.35 21.44 -9.07
C GLN A 283 1.77 20.79 -7.81
N ILE A 284 1.67 19.46 -7.80
CA ILE A 284 1.15 18.70 -6.65
C ILE A 284 2.11 18.78 -5.46
N LEU A 285 3.41 18.51 -5.68
CA LEU A 285 4.41 18.53 -4.61
C LEU A 285 4.58 19.92 -4.01
N ASP A 286 4.59 20.96 -4.85
CA ASP A 286 4.69 22.36 -4.41
C ASP A 286 3.48 22.76 -3.56
N ALA A 287 2.27 22.41 -4.01
CA ALA A 287 1.02 22.76 -3.33
C ALA A 287 0.90 22.12 -1.93
N PHE A 288 1.41 20.90 -1.75
CA PHE A 288 1.37 20.18 -0.46
C PHE A 288 2.69 20.22 0.32
N SER A 289 3.70 20.97 -0.14
CA SER A 289 5.03 21.03 0.47
C SER A 289 4.98 21.21 1.99
N ASN A 290 4.21 22.20 2.48
CA ASN A 290 4.06 22.49 3.91
C ASN A 290 3.47 21.34 4.77
N CYS A 291 2.97 20.26 4.17
CA CYS A 291 2.48 19.10 4.92
C CYS A 291 3.60 18.33 5.63
N TYR A 292 4.88 18.53 5.24
CA TYR A 292 6.02 17.87 5.88
C TYR A 292 6.13 18.20 7.39
N SER A 293 5.75 19.40 7.81
CA SER A 293 5.84 19.89 9.20
C SER A 293 4.47 19.98 9.89
N SER A 294 3.44 19.37 9.31
CA SER A 294 2.09 19.44 9.88
C SER A 294 2.04 18.82 11.28
N PRO A 295 1.42 19.49 12.28
CA PRO A 295 1.19 18.89 13.60
C PRO A 295 0.16 17.75 13.54
N ASN A 296 -0.59 17.62 12.43
CA ASN A 296 -1.49 16.51 12.21
C ASN A 296 -0.73 15.31 11.64
N LYS A 297 -0.42 14.35 12.50
CA LYS A 297 0.27 13.09 12.13
C LYS A 297 -0.41 12.35 10.97
N ASN A 298 -1.74 12.41 10.85
CA ASN A 298 -2.44 11.76 9.74
C ASN A 298 -2.15 12.44 8.40
N LEU A 299 -2.00 13.76 8.39
CA LEU A 299 -1.66 14.54 7.19
C LEU A 299 -0.20 14.32 6.81
N GLN A 300 0.71 14.35 7.78
CA GLN A 300 2.13 14.05 7.56
C GLN A 300 2.31 12.62 7.01
N LEU A 301 1.56 11.65 7.56
CA LEU A 301 1.55 10.27 7.06
C LEU A 301 1.00 10.18 5.64
N ALA A 302 -0.11 10.87 5.34
CA ALA A 302 -0.65 10.90 3.99
C ALA A 302 0.35 11.49 2.99
N TYR A 303 1.04 12.58 3.36
CA TYR A 303 2.01 13.25 2.50
C TYR A 303 3.27 12.39 2.27
N SER A 304 3.84 11.77 3.31
CA SER A 304 4.96 10.83 3.13
C SER A 304 4.58 9.61 2.28
N THR A 305 3.31 9.18 2.32
CA THR A 305 2.78 8.13 1.43
C THR A 305 2.74 8.59 -0.02
N LEU A 306 2.31 9.83 -0.26
CA LEU A 306 2.28 10.45 -1.57
C LEU A 306 3.69 10.47 -2.17
N LEU A 307 4.68 10.92 -1.40
CA LEU A 307 6.09 10.94 -1.81
C LEU A 307 6.61 9.53 -2.13
N LEU A 308 6.28 8.53 -1.31
CA LEU A 308 6.71 7.15 -1.55
C LEU A 308 6.09 6.56 -2.83
N ASN A 309 4.80 6.81 -3.08
CA ASN A 309 4.14 6.38 -4.32
C ASN A 309 4.73 7.09 -5.55
N TYR A 310 5.04 8.39 -5.44
CA TYR A 310 5.73 9.13 -6.48
C TYR A 310 7.13 8.59 -6.76
N ALA A 311 7.90 8.24 -5.72
CA ALA A 311 9.21 7.62 -5.91
C ALA A 311 9.09 6.36 -6.79
N VAL A 312 8.13 5.48 -6.49
CA VAL A 312 7.88 4.26 -7.29
C VAL A 312 7.50 4.62 -8.74
N LEU A 313 6.51 5.50 -8.94
CA LEU A 313 6.04 5.88 -10.27
C LEU A 313 7.17 6.53 -11.10
N LEU A 314 7.90 7.48 -10.54
CA LEU A 314 8.88 8.26 -11.28
C LEU A 314 10.17 7.48 -11.55
N ILE A 315 10.50 6.48 -10.72
CA ILE A 315 11.51 5.45 -11.05
C ILE A 315 11.09 4.67 -12.28
N GLU A 316 9.85 4.17 -12.31
CA GLU A 316 9.30 3.42 -13.46
C GLU A 316 9.30 4.28 -14.74
N LYS A 317 8.87 5.54 -14.64
CA LYS A 317 8.83 6.49 -15.77
C LYS A 317 10.19 7.07 -16.15
N ARG A 318 11.27 6.76 -15.42
CA ARG A 318 12.62 7.31 -15.61
C ARG A 318 12.65 8.84 -15.59
N ASP A 319 11.78 9.45 -14.80
CA ASP A 319 11.63 10.89 -14.70
C ASP A 319 12.63 11.48 -13.69
N ARG A 320 13.79 11.93 -14.17
CA ARG A 320 14.86 12.41 -13.30
C ARG A 320 14.49 13.68 -12.53
N GLU A 321 13.75 14.59 -13.16
CA GLU A 321 13.35 15.86 -12.53
C GLU A 321 12.35 15.61 -11.41
N GLY A 322 11.29 14.85 -11.68
CA GLY A 322 10.33 14.47 -10.65
C GLY A 322 10.98 13.67 -9.52
N GLN A 323 11.90 12.74 -9.83
CA GLN A 323 12.64 12.02 -8.79
C GLN A 323 13.46 12.95 -7.89
N ALA A 324 14.06 14.02 -8.44
CA ALA A 324 14.83 14.98 -7.66
C ALA A 324 13.93 15.82 -6.74
N GLN A 325 12.74 16.21 -7.21
CA GLN A 325 11.74 16.90 -6.40
C GLN A 325 11.24 16.04 -5.24
N VAL A 326 10.91 14.77 -5.50
CA VAL A 326 10.48 13.82 -4.45
C VAL A 326 11.59 13.58 -3.44
N LEU A 327 12.85 13.45 -3.90
CA LEU A 327 14.01 13.31 -3.03
C LEU A 327 14.11 14.50 -2.06
N SER A 328 14.03 15.72 -2.59
CA SER A 328 14.08 16.94 -1.76
C SER A 328 12.96 16.98 -0.73
N ALA A 329 11.71 16.71 -1.13
CA ALA A 329 10.57 16.68 -0.22
C ALA A 329 10.67 15.56 0.83
N ALA A 330 11.21 14.39 0.48
CA ALA A 330 11.38 13.28 1.40
C ALA A 330 12.50 13.57 2.43
N LEU A 331 13.57 14.25 2.02
CA LEU A 331 14.64 14.69 2.92
C LEU A 331 14.10 15.65 3.99
N GLN A 332 13.22 16.59 3.64
CA GLN A 332 12.58 17.49 4.61
C GLN A 332 11.84 16.73 5.72
N ILE A 333 11.13 15.65 5.40
CA ILE A 333 10.46 14.81 6.42
C ILE A 333 11.46 14.01 7.24
N ALA A 334 12.54 13.52 6.62
CA ALA A 334 13.57 12.75 7.31
C ALA A 334 14.35 13.59 8.33
N GLU A 335 14.54 14.88 8.03
CA GLU A 335 15.21 15.87 8.90
C GLU A 335 14.30 16.43 10.00
N GLU A 336 12.99 16.46 9.77
CA GLU A 336 12.02 17.04 10.71
C GLU A 336 11.99 16.26 12.03
N GLU A 337 12.51 16.83 13.12
CA GLU A 337 12.59 16.16 14.43
C GLU A 337 11.21 15.75 14.94
N ALA A 338 10.18 16.60 14.74
CA ALA A 338 8.83 16.36 15.19
C ALA A 338 8.05 15.34 14.35
N ALA A 339 8.60 14.89 13.21
CA ALA A 339 7.89 13.98 12.33
C ALA A 339 7.67 12.61 12.97
N ASP A 340 6.46 12.06 12.75
CA ASP A 340 6.09 10.77 13.30
C ASP A 340 6.91 9.63 12.68
N VAL A 341 7.00 8.51 13.39
CA VAL A 341 7.87 7.39 13.03
C VAL A 341 7.48 6.77 11.69
N ASP A 342 6.19 6.67 11.37
CA ASP A 342 5.72 6.08 10.12
C ASP A 342 5.98 7.01 8.93
N SER A 343 5.80 8.32 9.12
CA SER A 343 6.13 9.33 8.12
C SER A 343 7.63 9.34 7.81
N LYS A 344 8.49 9.35 8.85
CA LYS A 344 9.94 9.25 8.68
C LYS A 344 10.34 7.97 7.97
N PHE A 345 9.75 6.84 8.36
CA PHE A 345 10.04 5.55 7.73
C PHE A 345 9.70 5.57 6.24
N ARG A 346 8.51 6.04 5.85
CA ARG A 346 8.09 6.11 4.43
C ARG A 346 9.01 7.02 3.61
N SER A 347 9.43 8.15 4.17
CA SER A 347 10.37 9.06 3.51
C SER A 347 11.75 8.46 3.33
N LEU A 348 12.30 7.76 4.34
CA LEU A 348 13.57 7.05 4.21
C LEU A 348 13.50 5.93 3.16
N VAL A 349 12.38 5.18 3.13
CA VAL A 349 12.16 4.17 2.09
C VAL A 349 12.07 4.80 0.69
N ALA A 350 11.45 5.97 0.56
CA ALA A 350 11.40 6.72 -0.70
C ALA A 350 12.82 7.15 -1.14
N ILE A 351 13.59 7.77 -0.24
CA ILE A 351 14.98 8.18 -0.46
C ILE A 351 15.83 6.99 -0.92
N GLY A 352 15.83 5.89 -0.15
CA GLY A 352 16.62 4.71 -0.48
C GLY A 352 16.20 4.06 -1.81
N SER A 353 14.91 4.04 -2.13
CA SER A 353 14.41 3.54 -3.43
C SER A 353 14.90 4.40 -4.60
N LEU A 354 14.84 5.72 -4.46
CA LEU A 354 15.33 6.69 -5.45
C LEU A 354 16.84 6.60 -5.66
N MET A 355 17.60 6.34 -4.59
CA MET A 355 19.04 6.16 -4.69
C MET A 355 19.43 4.83 -5.32
N LEU A 356 18.70 3.75 -5.01
CA LEU A 356 19.04 2.40 -5.46
C LEU A 356 18.66 2.16 -6.93
N GLU A 357 17.47 2.60 -7.34
CA GLU A 357 16.94 2.31 -8.69
C GLU A 357 16.60 3.54 -9.52
N GLY A 358 16.59 4.72 -8.90
CA GLY A 358 16.38 5.97 -9.58
C GLY A 358 17.65 6.52 -10.24
N LEU A 359 17.54 7.78 -10.67
CA LEU A 359 18.53 8.54 -11.42
C LEU A 359 19.15 9.67 -10.56
N VAL A 360 18.91 9.64 -9.24
CA VAL A 360 19.18 10.76 -8.33
C VAL A 360 20.13 10.41 -7.18
N LYS A 361 20.80 9.25 -7.21
CA LYS A 361 21.80 8.87 -6.18
C LYS A 361 22.85 9.95 -5.93
N LYS A 362 23.43 10.51 -7.01
CA LYS A 362 24.43 11.59 -6.90
C LYS A 362 23.86 12.84 -6.24
N ILE A 363 22.63 13.22 -6.60
CA ILE A 363 21.92 14.37 -6.01
C ILE A 363 21.69 14.13 -4.51
N ALA A 364 21.34 12.91 -4.12
CA ALA A 364 21.16 12.56 -2.70
C ALA A 364 22.47 12.67 -1.90
N ILE A 365 23.60 12.25 -2.49
CA ILE A 365 24.93 12.41 -1.89
C ILE A 365 25.29 13.89 -1.77
N ASP A 366 25.02 14.69 -2.80
CA ASP A 366 25.26 16.14 -2.77
C ASP A 366 24.38 16.86 -1.72
N PHE A 367 23.25 16.26 -1.34
CA PHE A 367 22.38 16.69 -0.23
C PHE A 367 22.71 16.02 1.11
N GLU A 368 23.92 15.45 1.26
CA GLU A 368 24.42 14.89 2.52
C GLU A 368 23.52 13.80 3.14
N VAL A 369 22.91 12.94 2.31
CA VAL A 369 22.08 11.82 2.76
C VAL A 369 22.81 10.86 3.72
N GLU A 370 24.14 10.87 3.74
CA GLU A 370 24.99 10.20 4.73
C GLU A 370 24.63 10.58 6.17
N SER A 371 24.35 11.87 6.41
CA SER A 371 23.98 12.38 7.73
C SER A 371 22.62 11.82 8.18
N ILE A 372 21.67 11.75 7.25
CA ILE A 372 20.34 11.18 7.45
C ILE A 372 20.43 9.68 7.76
N ALA A 373 21.22 8.94 6.97
CA ALA A 373 21.42 7.50 7.20
C ALA A 373 22.07 7.23 8.57
N LYS A 374 23.03 8.07 8.99
CA LYS A 374 23.66 7.99 10.32
C LYS A 374 22.66 8.28 11.43
N SER A 375 21.84 9.33 11.30
CA SER A 375 20.79 9.68 12.25
C SER A 375 19.75 8.56 12.39
N ALA A 376 19.28 8.02 11.25
CA ALA A 376 18.33 6.91 11.21
C ALA A 376 18.86 5.66 11.94
N LYS A 377 20.13 5.29 11.71
CA LYS A 377 20.78 4.17 12.41
C LYS A 377 20.93 4.37 13.92
N ALA A 378 20.92 5.62 14.41
CA ALA A 378 20.95 5.94 15.83
C ALA A 378 19.57 6.00 16.49
N SER A 379 18.49 5.82 15.71
CA SER A 379 17.12 5.82 16.21
C SER A 379 16.85 4.68 17.21
N LYS A 380 15.86 4.89 18.08
CA LYS A 380 15.33 3.85 18.97
C LYS A 380 14.32 2.93 18.26
N GLU A 381 13.83 3.35 17.09
CA GLU A 381 12.81 2.66 16.31
C GLU A 381 13.45 1.67 15.34
N ALA A 382 13.20 0.37 15.54
CA ALA A 382 13.88 -0.69 14.80
C ALA A 382 13.76 -0.53 13.27
N LYS A 383 12.57 -0.21 12.76
CA LYS A 383 12.34 -0.02 11.32
C LYS A 383 13.12 1.17 10.74
N ILE A 384 13.36 2.22 11.54
CA ILE A 384 14.15 3.39 11.14
C ILE A 384 15.64 3.03 11.09
N VAL A 385 16.12 2.26 12.07
CA VAL A 385 17.51 1.76 12.09
C VAL A 385 17.78 0.90 10.87
N GLU A 386 16.85 0.01 10.53
CA GLU A 386 16.99 -0.92 9.41
C GLU A 386 17.00 -0.21 8.06
N VAL A 387 16.07 0.73 7.79
CA VAL A 387 16.11 1.49 6.52
C VAL A 387 17.32 2.42 6.46
N GLY A 388 17.79 2.96 7.59
CA GLY A 388 19.03 3.71 7.66
C GLY A 388 20.26 2.86 7.29
N ALA A 389 20.27 1.59 7.67
CA ALA A 389 21.30 0.63 7.27
C ALA A 389 21.24 0.30 5.77
N ASP A 390 20.04 0.15 5.22
CA ASP A 390 19.86 -0.04 3.78
C ASP A 390 20.40 1.15 2.98
N ILE A 391 20.07 2.38 3.37
CA ILE A 391 20.58 3.59 2.69
C ILE A 391 22.11 3.68 2.78
N ASP A 392 22.69 3.41 3.95
CA ASP A 392 24.16 3.38 4.12
C ASP A 392 24.84 2.34 3.22
N LEU A 393 24.19 1.19 2.97
CA LEU A 393 24.67 0.21 2.00
C LEU A 393 24.60 0.73 0.56
N VAL A 394 23.55 1.48 0.19
CA VAL A 394 23.43 2.09 -1.15
C VAL A 394 24.50 3.16 -1.38
N ILE A 395 24.80 3.99 -0.38
CA ILE A 395 25.84 5.02 -0.45
C ILE A 395 27.21 4.40 -0.78
N ARG A 396 27.55 3.29 -0.13
CA ARG A 396 28.85 2.62 -0.28
C ARG A 396 29.00 1.84 -1.59
N GLN A 397 27.92 1.62 -2.33
CA GLN A 397 28.03 1.04 -3.66
C GLN A 397 28.67 2.05 -4.63
N PRO A 398 29.59 1.61 -5.51
CA PRO A 398 30.21 2.49 -6.50
C PRO A 398 29.22 3.07 -7.51
#